data_AF-A0A2N3LRV6-F1
#
_entry.id   AF-A0A2N3LRV6-F1
#
_cell.length_a   1.000
_cell.length_b   1.000
_cell.length_c   1.000
_cell.angle_alpha   90.00
_cell.angle_beta   90.00
_cell.angle_gamma   90.00
#
_symmetry.space_group_name_H-M   'P 1'
#
loop_
_entity.id
_entity.type
_entity.pdbx_description
1 polymer ?
#
loop_
_entity_poly.entity_id
_entity_poly.type
_entity_poly.pdbx_seq_one_letter_code
_entity_poly.pdbx_strand_id
1 'polypeptide(L)'
;MCLKKTIGITALLLAMAGCNTPPRLPPASEAEQTASIEKFIACLDKNVSKMDDRVSDAATIASALLEGPCAAANAASKETYTRDMTERERIAFEANATAPFQVALDMVIRHRKGARAPARVPAEAPAKQMQ
;
A
#
# COMPACT_ATOMS: atom_id res chain seq x y z
N MET A 1 -22.35 42.62 8.35
CA MET A 1 -21.35 42.70 7.27
C MET A 1 -20.23 43.65 7.68
N CYS A 2 -18.98 43.32 7.31
CA CYS A 2 -17.76 44.15 7.34
C CYS A 2 -16.89 44.19 8.62
N LEU A 3 -16.25 43.04 8.86
CA LEU A 3 -14.81 42.81 9.05
C LEU A 3 -13.85 44.05 9.11
N LYS A 4 -13.04 44.16 10.18
CA LYS A 4 -11.56 44.22 10.11
C LYS A 4 -10.87 44.18 11.49
N LYS A 5 -10.27 43.01 11.76
CA LYS A 5 -8.85 42.81 12.12
C LYS A 5 -8.36 43.38 13.47
N THR A 6 -8.83 42.79 14.57
CA THR A 6 -8.14 42.84 15.87
C THR A 6 -7.35 41.55 16.11
N ILE A 7 -6.30 41.68 16.93
CA ILE A 7 -5.48 40.63 17.53
C ILE A 7 -4.27 40.24 16.67
N GLY A 8 -3.36 41.21 16.53
CA GLY A 8 -1.94 40.91 16.49
C GLY A 8 -1.40 40.77 17.92
N ILE A 9 -0.45 39.84 18.08
CA ILE A 9 0.57 39.83 19.14
C ILE A 9 0.12 39.32 20.54
N THR A 10 -0.52 38.15 20.60
CA THR A 10 -0.64 37.36 21.86
C THR A 10 -0.51 35.85 21.63
N ALA A 11 0.41 35.42 20.76
CA ALA A 11 0.71 33.99 20.60
C ALA A 11 2.21 33.69 20.45
N LEU A 12 3.09 34.67 20.70
CA LEU A 12 4.54 34.49 20.65
C LEU A 12 5.13 34.01 22.00
N LEU A 13 4.33 33.31 22.81
CA LEU A 13 4.68 32.89 24.19
C LEU A 13 4.46 31.38 24.47
N LEU A 14 4.26 30.55 23.44
CA LEU A 14 4.13 29.08 23.60
C LEU A 14 5.20 28.25 22.85
N ALA A 15 6.37 28.83 22.55
CA ALA A 15 7.45 28.11 21.87
C ALA A 15 8.44 27.41 22.81
N MET A 16 8.07 27.17 24.08
CA MET A 16 8.89 26.48 25.09
C MET A 16 8.00 25.61 25.99
N ALA A 17 7.28 24.63 25.43
CA ALA A 17 6.71 23.54 26.21
C ALA A 17 6.48 22.31 25.34
N GLY A 18 7.33 21.30 25.54
CA GLY A 18 7.08 19.94 25.11
C GLY A 18 7.60 19.62 23.71
N CYS A 19 8.74 18.92 23.66
CA CYS A 19 8.76 17.70 22.85
C CYS A 19 7.57 16.84 23.31
N ASN A 20 6.39 17.07 22.75
CA ASN A 20 5.34 16.06 22.75
C ASN A 20 5.85 14.98 21.81
N THR A 21 6.74 14.13 22.34
CA THR A 21 6.98 12.82 21.77
C THR A 21 5.59 12.19 21.70
N PRO A 22 5.02 11.96 20.50
CA PRO A 22 3.71 11.34 20.40
C PRO A 22 3.76 10.07 21.25
N PRO A 23 2.73 9.80 22.09
CA PRO A 23 2.72 8.60 22.91
C PRO A 23 2.98 7.43 21.98
N ARG A 24 4.06 6.69 22.25
CA ARG A 24 4.45 5.53 21.46
C ARG A 24 3.21 4.66 21.41
N LEU A 25 2.66 4.48 20.21
CA LEU A 25 1.46 3.68 20.03
C LEU A 25 1.75 2.29 20.62
N PRO A 26 0.76 1.68 21.31
CA PRO A 26 0.95 0.36 21.86
C PRO A 26 1.42 -0.57 20.75
N PRO A 27 2.16 -1.64 21.12
CA PRO A 27 2.65 -2.57 20.15
C PRO A 27 1.51 -3.06 19.25
N ALA A 28 1.77 -3.10 17.95
CA ALA A 28 0.71 -3.40 16.99
C ALA A 28 0.25 -4.84 17.18
N SER A 29 -1.04 -5.02 17.50
CA SER A 29 -1.59 -6.36 17.60
C SER A 29 -1.47 -7.10 16.25
N GLU A 30 -1.38 -8.43 16.27
CA GLU A 30 -1.33 -9.23 15.03
C GLU A 30 -2.50 -8.87 14.10
N ALA A 31 -3.68 -8.61 14.66
CA ALA A 31 -4.86 -8.18 13.90
C ALA A 31 -4.66 -6.83 13.17
N GLU A 32 -3.99 -5.86 13.79
CA GLU A 32 -3.68 -4.57 13.16
C GLU A 32 -2.62 -4.70 12.07
N GLN A 33 -1.63 -5.58 12.27
CA GLN A 33 -0.63 -5.90 11.27
C GLN A 33 -1.28 -6.56 10.05
N THR A 34 -2.13 -7.58 10.26
CA THR A 34 -2.88 -8.24 9.19
C THR A 34 -3.78 -7.26 8.44
N ALA A 35 -4.56 -6.44 9.16
CA ALA A 35 -5.45 -5.46 8.53
C ALA A 35 -4.69 -4.41 7.70
N SER A 36 -3.48 -4.02 8.14
CA SER A 36 -2.65 -3.08 7.40
C SER A 36 -2.07 -3.71 6.13
N ILE A 37 -1.64 -4.97 6.19
CA ILE A 37 -1.18 -5.74 5.02
C ILE A 37 -2.34 -5.95 4.04
N GLU A 38 -3.54 -6.30 4.51
CA GLU A 38 -4.72 -6.46 3.66
C GLU A 38 -5.07 -5.17 2.92
N LYS A 39 -5.03 -4.01 3.59
CA LYS A 39 -5.22 -2.70 2.93
C LYS A 39 -4.17 -2.43 1.86
N PHE A 40 -2.92 -2.81 2.12
CA PHE A 40 -1.85 -2.68 1.14
C PHE A 40 -2.08 -3.58 -0.07
N ILE A 41 -2.41 -4.85 0.13
CA ILE A 41 -2.71 -5.80 -0.95
C ILE A 41 -3.94 -5.34 -1.76
N ALA A 42 -5.01 -4.90 -1.09
CA ALA A 42 -6.20 -4.40 -1.75
C ALA A 42 -5.91 -3.14 -2.59
N CYS A 43 -4.98 -2.28 -2.14
CA CYS A 43 -4.55 -1.15 -2.94
C CYS A 43 -3.84 -1.61 -4.23
N LEU A 44 -2.94 -2.59 -4.13
CA LEU A 44 -2.23 -3.12 -5.28
C LEU A 44 -3.20 -3.72 -6.29
N ASP A 45 -4.13 -4.57 -5.85
CA ASP A 45 -5.13 -5.21 -6.72
C ASP A 45 -6.02 -4.18 -7.44
N LYS A 46 -6.44 -3.12 -6.74
CA LYS A 46 -7.27 -2.05 -7.31
C LYS A 46 -6.54 -1.22 -8.38
N ASN A 47 -5.22 -1.06 -8.26
CA ASN A 47 -4.45 -0.15 -9.13
C ASN A 47 -3.61 -0.88 -10.18
N VAL A 48 -3.30 -2.17 -10.01
CA VAL A 48 -2.49 -2.93 -10.97
C VAL A 48 -3.09 -2.92 -12.36
N SER A 49 -4.41 -3.09 -12.49
CA SER A 49 -5.13 -3.06 -13.78
C SER A 49 -5.12 -1.70 -14.47
N LYS A 50 -4.92 -0.61 -13.71
CA LYS A 50 -4.89 0.75 -14.24
C LYS A 50 -3.49 1.19 -14.65
N MET A 51 -2.48 0.58 -14.03
CA MET A 51 -1.08 0.94 -14.23
C MET A 51 -0.34 0.00 -15.17
N ASP A 52 -0.76 -1.27 -15.22
CA ASP A 52 -0.12 -2.27 -16.06
C ASP A 52 -0.51 -2.10 -17.54
N ASP A 53 0.36 -1.45 -18.29
CA ASP A 53 0.27 -1.29 -19.75
C ASP A 53 0.63 -2.58 -20.53
N ARG A 54 1.07 -3.63 -19.83
CA ARG A 54 1.56 -4.92 -20.38
C ARG A 54 2.77 -4.83 -21.31
N VAL A 55 3.38 -3.67 -21.46
CA VAL A 55 4.55 -3.44 -22.31
C VAL A 55 5.76 -3.13 -21.45
N SER A 56 5.58 -2.28 -20.43
CA SER A 56 6.61 -1.93 -19.47
C SER A 56 7.02 -3.13 -18.61
N ASP A 57 8.24 -3.09 -18.11
CA ASP A 57 8.74 -4.15 -17.23
C ASP A 57 7.91 -4.24 -15.94
N ALA A 58 7.68 -5.47 -15.45
CA ALA A 58 6.85 -5.70 -14.28
C ALA A 58 7.43 -5.06 -13.01
N ALA A 59 8.76 -4.99 -12.89
CA ALA A 59 9.44 -4.28 -11.81
C ALA A 59 9.17 -2.78 -11.86
N THR A 60 9.16 -2.18 -13.05
CA THR A 60 8.84 -0.76 -13.22
C THR A 60 7.41 -0.45 -12.78
N ILE A 61 6.44 -1.29 -13.16
CA ILE A 61 5.05 -1.13 -12.71
C ILE A 61 4.93 -1.34 -11.20
N ALA A 62 5.63 -2.34 -10.64
CA ALA A 62 5.65 -2.60 -9.21
C ALA A 62 6.20 -1.41 -8.41
N SER A 63 7.33 -0.82 -8.82
CA SER A 63 7.87 0.40 -8.21
C SER A 63 6.88 1.56 -8.31
N ALA A 64 6.29 1.77 -9.49
CA ALA A 64 5.35 2.86 -9.69
C ALA A 64 4.07 2.71 -8.84
N LEU A 65 3.61 1.48 -8.57
CA LEU A 65 2.51 1.22 -7.64
C LEU A 65 2.87 1.62 -6.20
N LEU A 66 4.09 1.30 -5.76
CA LEU A 66 4.59 1.58 -4.41
C LEU A 66 4.90 3.05 -4.17
N GLU A 67 5.37 3.75 -5.19
CA GLU A 67 5.72 5.18 -5.11
C GLU A 67 4.53 6.09 -5.44
N GLY A 68 3.53 5.58 -6.16
CA GLY A 68 2.33 6.30 -6.53
C GLY A 68 1.13 5.95 -5.65
N PRO A 69 0.11 5.27 -6.20
CA PRO A 69 -1.21 5.16 -5.57
C PRO A 69 -1.21 4.34 -4.27
N CYS A 70 -0.24 3.45 -4.06
CA CYS A 70 -0.18 2.60 -2.86
C CYS A 70 0.92 2.99 -1.88
N ALA A 71 1.57 4.14 -2.08
CA ALA A 71 2.60 4.67 -1.18
C ALA A 71 2.09 4.82 0.26
N ALA A 72 0.89 5.40 0.44
CA ALA A 72 0.30 5.60 1.75
C ALA A 72 -0.02 4.28 2.48
N ALA A 73 -0.55 3.29 1.75
CA ALA A 73 -0.87 1.98 2.34
C ALA A 73 0.41 1.19 2.69
N ASN A 74 1.44 1.27 1.85
CA ASN A 74 2.75 0.71 2.12
C ASN A 74 3.40 1.36 3.36
N ALA A 75 3.36 2.69 3.46
CA ALA A 75 3.89 3.42 4.62
C ALA A 75 3.15 3.05 5.91
N ALA A 76 1.81 2.98 5.88
CA ALA A 76 1.01 2.56 7.03
C ALA A 76 1.31 1.10 7.45
N SER A 77 1.49 0.19 6.49
CA SER A 77 1.89 -1.19 6.77
C SER A 77 3.29 -1.26 7.40
N LYS A 78 4.25 -0.49 6.89
CA LYS A 78 5.61 -0.40 7.45
C LYS A 78 5.60 0.16 8.86
N GLU A 79 4.86 1.24 9.10
CA GLU A 79 4.74 1.85 10.43
C GLU A 79 4.16 0.83 11.41
N THR A 80 3.06 0.16 11.05
CA THR A 80 2.40 -0.83 11.90
C THR A 80 3.35 -1.99 12.25
N TYR A 81 4.09 -2.51 11.26
CA TYR A 81 5.02 -3.62 11.47
C TYR A 81 6.28 -3.25 12.27
N THR A 82 6.68 -1.97 12.24
CA THR A 82 7.91 -1.50 12.91
C THR A 82 7.67 -0.89 14.29
N ARG A 83 6.41 -0.80 14.77
CA ARG A 83 6.08 -0.27 16.12
C ARG A 83 6.77 -1.01 17.26
N ASP A 84 6.93 -2.32 17.09
CA ASP A 84 7.43 -3.24 18.13
C ASP A 84 8.95 -3.41 18.04
N MET A 85 9.55 -2.91 16.96
CA MET A 85 10.97 -3.01 16.71
C MET A 85 11.76 -1.96 17.50
N THR A 86 12.95 -2.33 17.92
CA THR A 86 13.97 -1.37 18.34
C THR A 86 14.47 -0.56 17.14
N GLU A 87 15.09 0.59 17.39
CA GLU A 87 15.63 1.43 16.30
C GLU A 87 16.67 0.68 15.44
N ARG A 88 17.48 -0.18 16.07
CA ARG A 88 18.47 -1.02 15.36
C ARG A 88 17.80 -2.03 14.44
N GLU A 89 16.73 -2.67 14.91
CA GLU A 89 15.94 -3.61 14.13
C GLU A 89 15.19 -2.91 13.00
N ARG A 90 14.67 -1.69 13.25
CA ARG A 90 14.02 -0.88 12.21
C ARG A 90 14.99 -0.51 11.09
N ILE A 91 16.20 -0.08 11.42
CA ILE A 91 17.24 0.24 10.41
C ILE A 91 17.61 -1.00 9.60
N ALA A 92 17.79 -2.16 10.26
CA ALA A 92 18.08 -3.41 9.57
C ALA A 92 16.90 -3.89 8.71
N PHE A 93 15.67 -3.68 9.17
CA PHE A 93 14.46 -3.97 8.41
C PHE A 93 14.37 -3.09 7.17
N GLU A 94 14.51 -1.76 7.32
CA GLU A 94 14.47 -0.81 6.21
C GLU A 94 15.57 -1.09 5.17
N ALA A 95 16.79 -1.40 5.61
CA ALA A 95 17.90 -1.75 4.72
C ALA A 95 17.64 -3.02 3.90
N ASN A 96 16.80 -3.93 4.41
CA ASN A 96 16.48 -5.21 3.77
C ASN A 96 15.02 -5.30 3.29
N ALA A 97 14.25 -4.20 3.35
CA ALA A 97 12.81 -4.19 3.10
C ALA A 97 12.50 -4.27 1.60
N THR A 98 12.73 -5.45 1.02
CA THR A 98 12.32 -5.79 -0.36
C THR A 98 10.94 -6.44 -0.41
N ALA A 99 10.39 -6.86 0.74
CA ALA A 99 9.12 -7.58 0.80
C ALA A 99 7.94 -6.83 0.15
N PRO A 100 7.71 -5.51 0.39
CA PRO A 100 6.63 -4.79 -0.28
C PRO A 100 6.79 -4.75 -1.81
N PHE A 101 8.05 -4.68 -2.27
CA PHE A 101 8.37 -4.71 -3.69
C PHE A 101 8.11 -6.07 -4.33
N GLN A 102 8.51 -7.16 -3.67
CA GLN A 102 8.23 -8.52 -4.16
C GLN A 102 6.72 -8.80 -4.22
N VAL A 103 5.96 -8.37 -3.21
CA VAL A 103 4.49 -8.52 -3.21
C VAL A 103 3.85 -7.74 -4.38
N ALA A 104 4.30 -6.51 -4.63
CA ALA A 104 3.82 -5.71 -5.76
C ALA A 104 4.19 -6.35 -7.11
N LEU A 105 5.43 -6.85 -7.26
CA LEU A 105 5.89 -7.55 -8.45
C LEU A 105 5.06 -8.81 -8.73
N ASP A 106 4.84 -9.64 -7.71
CA ASP A 106 4.00 -10.83 -7.80
C ASP A 106 2.55 -10.49 -8.14
N MET A 107 2.03 -9.35 -7.67
CA MET A 107 0.70 -8.88 -8.04
C MET A 107 0.64 -8.55 -9.54
N VAL A 108 1.62 -7.81 -10.07
CA VAL A 108 1.71 -7.47 -11.50
C VAL A 108 1.82 -8.74 -12.35
N ILE A 109 2.70 -9.66 -11.98
CA ILE A 109 2.89 -10.93 -12.70
C ILE A 109 1.61 -11.78 -12.68
N ARG A 110 0.94 -11.88 -11.53
CA ARG A 110 -0.34 -12.60 -11.40
C ARG A 110 -1.43 -11.94 -12.24
N HIS A 111 -1.54 -10.62 -12.21
CA HIS A 111 -2.49 -9.88 -13.04
C HIS A 111 -2.28 -10.17 -14.53
N ARG A 112 -1.02 -10.13 -15.00
CA ARG A 112 -0.67 -10.47 -16.39
C ARG A 112 -0.98 -11.92 -16.76
N LYS A 113 -0.70 -12.88 -15.86
CA LYS A 113 -1.01 -14.30 -16.07
C LYS A 113 -2.51 -14.58 -16.10
N GLY A 114 -3.27 -14.00 -15.17
CA GLY A 114 -4.73 -14.11 -15.10
C GLY A 114 -5.42 -13.47 -16.29
N ALA A 115 -4.92 -12.32 -16.75
CA ALA A 115 -5.46 -11.66 -17.93
C ALA A 115 -5.02 -12.29 -19.27
N ARG A 116 -4.02 -13.18 -19.25
CA ARG A 116 -3.63 -14.04 -20.37
C ARG A 116 -4.40 -15.35 -20.44
N ALA A 117 -5.25 -15.68 -19.45
CA ALA A 117 -6.14 -16.82 -19.62
C ALA A 117 -7.11 -16.50 -20.77
N PRO A 118 -7.04 -17.19 -21.92
CA PRO A 118 -8.05 -17.01 -22.95
C PRO A 118 -9.39 -17.40 -22.33
N ALA A 119 -10.43 -16.62 -22.63
CA ALA A 119 -11.79 -17.04 -22.39
C ALA A 119 -11.93 -18.46 -22.95
N ARG A 120 -12.06 -19.46 -22.07
CA ARG A 120 -12.56 -20.77 -22.47
C ARG A 120 -13.99 -20.51 -22.93
N VAL A 121 -14.16 -20.26 -24.22
CA VAL A 121 -15.44 -20.52 -24.88
C VAL A 121 -15.74 -21.98 -24.56
N PRO A 122 -16.84 -22.29 -23.86
CA PRO A 122 -17.27 -23.67 -23.74
C PRO A 122 -17.47 -24.16 -25.17
N ALA A 123 -16.62 -25.08 -25.61
CA ALA A 123 -16.85 -25.79 -26.85
C ALA A 123 -18.22 -26.44 -26.73
N GLU A 124 -19.14 -25.97 -27.55
CA GLU A 124 -20.47 -26.51 -27.76
C GLU A 124 -20.36 -28.02 -27.87
N ALA A 125 -20.95 -28.74 -26.90
CA ALA A 125 -21.02 -30.19 -26.94
C ALA A 125 -21.83 -30.60 -28.18
N PRO A 126 -21.36 -31.52 -29.04
CA PRO A 126 -22.18 -31.99 -30.14
C PRO A 126 -23.39 -32.71 -29.56
N ALA A 127 -24.57 -32.17 -29.87
CA ALA A 127 -25.86 -32.78 -29.58
C ALA A 127 -25.88 -34.19 -30.18
N LYS A 128 -26.05 -35.17 -29.29
CA LYS A 128 -26.30 -36.57 -29.62
C LYS A 128 -27.66 -36.65 -30.32
N GLN A 129 -27.71 -36.57 -31.66
CA GLN A 129 -28.90 -36.99 -32.40
C GLN A 129 -28.92 -38.52 -32.44
N MET A 130 -29.77 -39.09 -31.58
CA MET A 130 -30.38 -40.39 -31.78
C MET A 130 -31.32 -40.29 -32.99
N GLN A 131 -31.03 -41.00 -34.07
CA GLN A 131 -32.01 -41.74 -34.89
C GLN A 131 -31.31 -42.95 -35.49
#